data_AF-A0A183HTQ9-F1
#
_entry.id   AF-A0A183HTQ9-F1
#
_cell.length_a   1.000
_cell.length_b   1.000
_cell.length_c   1.000
_cell.angle_alpha   90.00
_cell.angle_beta   90.00
_cell.angle_gamma   90.00
#
_symmetry.space_group_name_H-M   'P 1'
#
loop_
_entity.id
_entity.type
_entity.pdbx_description
1 polymer ?
#
loop_
_entity_poly.entity_id
_entity_poly.type
_entity_poly.pdbx_seq_one_letter_code
_entity_poly.pdbx_strand_id
1 'polypeptide(L)'
;MNQINTSVKSGLFNAQLANQIFVLCQQLKYSGQLLEQSHKSELNRVFVSLRQACCRDNGQLGTPCRLKMMELVELRAMGWRPSLAHTQYYLNRPEQQQQQQPQQQIGTFNSHKLIYSAPVSAPPFGTIPVNPFGNFGGPPPPLYVGGDVNSPVIAPQPTP
;
A
#
# COMPACT_ATOMS: atom_id res chain seq x y z
N MET A 1 -22.98 -0.72 -12.78
CA MET A 1 -22.42 -0.70 -11.40
C MET A 1 -23.09 -1.68 -10.44
N ASN A 2 -24.43 -1.69 -10.35
CA ASN A 2 -25.16 -2.57 -9.41
C ASN A 2 -24.78 -4.04 -9.52
N GLN A 3 -24.60 -4.56 -10.74
CA GLN A 3 -24.24 -5.95 -10.96
C GLN A 3 -22.89 -6.36 -10.33
N ILE A 4 -21.83 -5.56 -10.50
CA ILE A 4 -20.50 -5.84 -9.88
C ILE A 4 -20.62 -5.87 -8.37
N ASN A 5 -21.32 -4.88 -7.78
CA ASN A 5 -21.53 -4.82 -6.35
C ASN A 5 -22.31 -6.02 -5.82
N THR A 6 -23.34 -6.46 -6.53
CA THR A 6 -24.12 -7.65 -6.16
C THR A 6 -23.23 -8.90 -6.20
N SER A 7 -22.47 -9.12 -7.28
CA SER A 7 -21.58 -10.28 -7.41
C SER A 7 -20.48 -10.30 -6.35
N VAL A 8 -19.88 -9.15 -6.03
CA VAL A 8 -18.86 -9.03 -4.96
C VAL A 8 -19.47 -9.26 -3.57
N LYS A 9 -20.72 -8.85 -3.35
CA LYS A 9 -21.43 -9.09 -2.08
C LYS A 9 -21.83 -10.55 -1.91
N SER A 10 -22.24 -11.21 -3.00
CA SER A 10 -22.61 -12.62 -3.00
C SER A 10 -21.40 -13.57 -3.08
N GLY A 11 -20.18 -13.03 -3.14
CA GLY A 11 -18.95 -13.84 -3.23
C GLY A 11 -18.78 -14.59 -4.55
N LEU A 12 -19.49 -14.16 -5.60
CA LEU A 12 -19.46 -14.80 -6.92
C LEU A 12 -18.36 -14.18 -7.78
N PHE A 13 -17.14 -14.68 -7.63
CA PHE A 13 -16.01 -14.28 -8.46
C PHE A 13 -15.78 -15.28 -9.59
N ASN A 14 -16.37 -14.99 -10.74
CA ASN A 14 -16.26 -15.81 -11.95
C ASN A 14 -15.62 -15.02 -13.10
N ALA A 15 -15.35 -15.70 -14.21
CA ALA A 15 -14.76 -15.08 -15.40
C ALA A 15 -15.62 -13.94 -15.97
N GLN A 16 -16.95 -14.05 -15.85
CA GLN A 16 -17.85 -12.99 -16.28
C GLN A 16 -17.64 -11.71 -15.46
N LEU A 17 -17.56 -11.81 -14.14
CA LEU A 17 -17.27 -10.66 -13.27
C LEU A 17 -15.90 -10.06 -13.60
N ALA A 18 -14.88 -10.90 -13.80
CA ALA A 18 -13.54 -10.45 -14.17
C ALA A 18 -13.55 -9.65 -15.48
N ASN A 19 -14.27 -10.11 -16.51
CA ASN A 19 -14.43 -9.39 -17.77
C ASN A 19 -15.15 -8.05 -17.58
N GLN A 20 -16.23 -8.01 -16.78
CA GLN A 20 -16.94 -6.77 -16.48
C GLN A 20 -16.04 -5.75 -15.77
N ILE A 21 -15.23 -6.20 -14.82
CA ILE A 21 -14.23 -5.37 -14.13
C ILE A 21 -13.19 -4.87 -15.14
N PHE A 22 -12.71 -5.73 -16.03
CA PHE A 22 -11.70 -5.37 -17.01
C PHE A 22 -12.20 -4.27 -17.95
N VAL A 23 -13.39 -4.44 -18.54
CA VAL A 23 -14.00 -3.44 -19.42
C VAL A 23 -14.22 -2.12 -18.67
N LEU A 24 -14.72 -2.18 -17.44
CA LEU A 24 -14.90 -1.00 -16.60
C LEU A 24 -13.57 -0.27 -16.37
N CYS A 25 -12.50 -1.00 -16.06
CA CYS A 25 -11.18 -0.40 -15.86
C CYS A 25 -10.70 0.31 -17.12
N GLN A 26 -10.87 -0.28 -18.30
CA GLN A 26 -10.51 0.37 -19.56
C GLN A 26 -11.30 1.67 -19.77
N GLN A 27 -12.62 1.62 -19.62
CA GLN A 27 -13.48 2.81 -19.80
C GLN A 27 -13.09 3.95 -18.84
N LEU A 28 -12.77 3.62 -17.59
CA LEU A 28 -12.34 4.59 -16.58
C LEU A 28 -10.95 5.16 -16.89
N LYS A 29 -10.03 4.41 -17.52
CA LYS A 29 -8.74 4.98 -17.95
C LYS A 29 -8.91 6.10 -18.97
N TYR A 30 -9.87 5.97 -19.90
CA TYR A 30 -10.11 6.98 -20.94
C TYR A 30 -10.98 8.15 -20.47
N SER A 31 -12.01 7.88 -19.66
CA SER A 31 -13.03 8.87 -19.29
C SER A 31 -12.93 9.36 -17.84
N GLY A 32 -12.01 8.80 -17.04
CA GLY A 32 -11.94 9.02 -15.60
C GLY A 32 -11.72 10.47 -15.19
N GLN A 33 -10.89 11.21 -15.92
CA GLN A 33 -10.66 12.63 -15.64
C GLN A 33 -11.90 13.50 -15.87
N LEU A 34 -12.70 13.19 -16.90
CA LEU A 34 -13.96 13.87 -17.17
C LEU A 34 -15.02 13.53 -16.12
N LEU A 35 -15.11 12.24 -15.75
CA LEU A 35 -16.02 11.76 -14.71
C LEU A 35 -15.67 12.31 -13.32
N GLU A 36 -14.39 12.55 -13.02
CA GLU A 36 -13.97 13.14 -11.75
C GLU A 36 -14.49 14.58 -11.59
N GLN A 37 -14.66 15.30 -12.70
CA GLN A 37 -15.17 16.67 -12.70
C GLN A 37 -16.70 16.72 -12.70
N SER A 38 -17.35 15.81 -13.44
CA SER A 38 -18.80 15.85 -13.67
C SER A 38 -19.61 14.95 -12.73
N HIS A 39 -19.05 13.82 -12.28
CA HIS A 39 -19.77 12.74 -11.57
C HIS A 39 -18.93 12.13 -10.43
N LYS A 40 -18.23 12.97 -9.66
CA LYS A 40 -17.29 12.57 -8.60
C LYS A 40 -17.87 11.57 -7.59
N SER A 41 -19.11 11.78 -7.14
CA SER A 41 -19.77 10.93 -6.15
C SER A 41 -20.00 9.51 -6.66
N GLU A 42 -20.42 9.35 -7.92
CA GLU A 42 -20.60 8.04 -8.54
C GLU A 42 -19.25 7.36 -8.77
N LEU A 43 -18.26 8.12 -9.25
CA LEU A 43 -16.89 7.63 -9.40
C LEU A 43 -16.30 7.16 -8.05
N ASN A 44 -16.58 7.85 -6.95
CA ASN A 44 -16.21 7.40 -5.60
C ASN A 44 -16.83 6.05 -5.25
N ARG A 45 -18.13 5.86 -5.51
CA ARG A 45 -18.82 4.58 -5.29
C ARG A 45 -18.17 3.47 -6.11
N VAL A 46 -17.84 3.74 -7.36
CA VAL A 46 -17.15 2.77 -8.24
C VAL A 46 -15.82 2.31 -7.65
N PHE A 47 -14.98 3.24 -7.20
CA PHE A 47 -13.67 2.90 -6.64
C PHE A 47 -13.75 2.21 -5.27
N VAL A 48 -14.77 2.50 -4.47
CA VAL A 48 -15.05 1.74 -3.24
C VAL A 48 -15.34 0.28 -3.59
N SER A 49 -16.20 0.04 -4.56
CA SER A 49 -16.55 -1.31 -5.01
C SER A 49 -15.38 -2.07 -5.63
N LEU A 50 -14.53 -1.40 -6.42
CA LEU A 50 -13.33 -2.03 -7.00
C LEU A 50 -12.36 -2.47 -5.90
N ARG A 51 -12.13 -1.64 -4.87
CA ARG A 51 -11.30 -2.04 -3.72
C ARG A 51 -11.92 -3.22 -2.97
N GLN A 52 -13.23 -3.20 -2.74
CA GLN A 52 -13.93 -4.32 -2.10
C GLN A 52 -13.81 -5.61 -2.92
N ALA A 53 -13.95 -5.54 -4.25
CA ALA A 53 -13.77 -6.69 -5.13
C ALA A 53 -12.36 -7.27 -4.99
N CYS A 54 -11.32 -6.42 -5.04
CA CYS A 54 -9.93 -6.83 -4.93
C CYS A 54 -9.56 -7.41 -3.55
N CYS A 55 -10.19 -6.95 -2.47
CA CYS A 55 -9.92 -7.48 -1.13
C CYS A 55 -10.69 -8.78 -0.84
N ARG A 56 -11.83 -9.02 -1.51
CA ARG A 56 -12.71 -10.17 -1.22
C ARG A 56 -12.55 -11.34 -2.19
N ASP A 57 -11.86 -11.17 -3.31
CA ASP A 57 -11.82 -12.21 -4.36
C ASP A 57 -11.07 -13.49 -3.99
N ASN A 58 -10.29 -13.49 -2.90
CA ASN A 58 -9.51 -14.64 -2.45
C ASN A 58 -8.66 -15.32 -3.56
N GLY A 59 -8.23 -14.54 -4.56
CA GLY A 59 -7.47 -15.00 -5.72
C GLY A 59 -8.31 -15.51 -6.91
N GLN A 60 -9.63 -15.58 -6.80
CA GLN A 60 -10.54 -16.10 -7.83
C GLN A 60 -10.61 -15.22 -9.08
N LEU A 61 -10.35 -13.91 -8.99
CA LEU A 61 -10.29 -13.04 -10.17
C LEU A 61 -8.97 -13.18 -10.95
N GLY A 62 -7.98 -13.87 -10.38
CA GLY A 62 -6.66 -14.03 -10.95
C GLY A 62 -5.79 -12.79 -10.81
N THR A 63 -4.48 -13.00 -10.92
CA THR A 63 -3.46 -11.93 -10.82
C THR A 63 -3.64 -10.81 -11.86
N PRO A 64 -3.95 -11.09 -13.14
CA PRO A 64 -4.10 -10.03 -14.15
C PRO A 64 -5.23 -9.04 -13.83
N CYS A 65 -6.38 -9.55 -13.36
CA CYS A 65 -7.52 -8.72 -13.00
C CYS A 65 -7.20 -7.83 -11.80
N ARG A 66 -6.56 -8.41 -10.77
CA ARG A 66 -6.11 -7.66 -9.57
C ARG A 66 -5.12 -6.55 -9.92
N LEU A 67 -4.13 -6.85 -10.78
CA LEU A 67 -3.18 -5.84 -11.24
C LEU A 67 -3.86 -4.67 -11.96
N LYS A 68 -4.88 -4.94 -12.80
CA LYS A 68 -5.62 -3.85 -13.46
C LYS A 68 -6.45 -2.99 -12.53
N MET A 69 -7.05 -3.59 -11.50
CA MET A 69 -7.73 -2.81 -10.46
C MET A 69 -6.74 -1.92 -9.69
N MET A 70 -5.57 -2.45 -9.32
CA MET A 70 -4.53 -1.67 -8.63
C MET A 70 -3.99 -0.52 -9.49
N GLU A 71 -3.63 -0.80 -10.75
CA GLU A 71 -3.15 0.21 -11.71
C GLU A 71 -4.13 1.37 -11.84
N LEU A 72 -5.44 1.08 -11.88
CA LEU A 72 -6.45 2.10 -12.00
C LEU A 72 -6.61 2.94 -10.72
N VAL A 73 -6.49 2.32 -9.55
CA VAL A 73 -6.51 3.02 -8.25
C VAL A 73 -5.33 3.98 -8.13
N GLU A 74 -4.13 3.54 -8.50
CA GLU A 74 -2.93 4.37 -8.51
C GLU A 74 -3.03 5.50 -9.54
N LEU A 75 -3.50 5.22 -10.75
CA LEU A 75 -3.74 6.24 -11.78
C LEU A 75 -4.66 7.36 -11.27
N ARG A 76 -5.72 7.00 -10.54
CA ARG A 76 -6.62 7.99 -9.94
C ARG A 76 -5.93 8.77 -8.82
N ALA A 77 -5.14 8.13 -7.97
CA ALA A 77 -4.39 8.79 -6.91
C ALA A 77 -3.37 9.81 -7.45
N MET A 78 -2.82 9.57 -8.65
CA MET A 78 -1.96 10.50 -9.39
C MET A 78 -2.75 11.59 -10.16
N GLY A 79 -4.06 11.71 -9.94
CA GLY A 79 -4.89 12.70 -10.61
C GLY A 79 -5.13 12.40 -12.09
N TRP A 80 -5.25 11.12 -12.46
CA TRP A 80 -5.45 10.64 -13.83
C TRP A 80 -4.29 10.89 -14.79
N ARG A 81 -3.11 11.22 -14.24
CA ARG A 81 -1.90 11.45 -15.03
C ARG A 81 -1.07 10.17 -15.12
N PRO A 82 -0.86 9.59 -16.31
CA PRO A 82 0.01 8.44 -16.44
C PRO A 82 1.47 8.85 -16.15
N SER A 83 2.18 7.97 -15.44
CA SER A 83 3.63 8.09 -15.20
C SER A 83 4.37 6.96 -15.91
N LEU A 84 5.58 7.24 -16.42
CA LEU A 84 6.45 6.26 -17.07
C LEU A 84 6.79 5.10 -16.12
N ALA A 85 7.18 5.41 -14.88
CA ALA A 85 7.51 4.41 -13.86
C ALA A 85 6.30 3.51 -13.55
N HIS A 86 5.11 4.11 -13.42
CA HIS A 86 3.85 3.39 -13.19
C HIS A 86 3.51 2.46 -14.36
N THR A 87 3.58 2.97 -15.59
CA THR A 87 3.29 2.21 -16.80
C THR A 87 4.24 1.02 -16.96
N GLN A 88 5.52 1.24 -16.71
CA GLN A 88 6.55 0.21 -16.78
C GLN A 88 6.37 -0.89 -15.72
N TYR A 89 5.96 -0.53 -14.50
CA TYR A 89 5.69 -1.50 -13.43
C TYR A 89 4.55 -2.47 -13.80
N TYR A 90 3.47 -1.98 -14.40
CA TYR A 90 2.30 -2.80 -14.74
C TYR A 90 2.41 -3.51 -16.10
N LEU A 91 3.24 -3.04 -17.03
CA LEU A 91 3.53 -3.71 -18.31
C LEU A 91 4.43 -4.94 -18.13
N ASN A 92 5.44 -4.86 -17.24
CA ASN A 92 6.48 -5.89 -17.12
C ASN A 92 6.12 -7.05 -16.16
N ARG A 93 4.93 -7.03 -15.55
CA ARG A 93 4.53 -7.98 -14.50
C ARG A 93 3.46 -9.05 -14.81
N PRO A 94 3.01 -9.31 -16.06
CA PRO A 94 1.89 -10.24 -16.24
C PRO A 94 2.18 -11.69 -15.78
N GLU A 95 3.43 -12.14 -15.63
CA GLU A 95 3.73 -13.54 -15.22
C GLU A 95 4.88 -13.77 -14.21
N GLN A 96 5.81 -12.82 -14.00
CA GLN A 96 7.05 -13.14 -13.28
C GLN A 96 6.90 -13.46 -11.77
N GLN A 97 5.75 -13.20 -11.15
CA GLN A 97 5.55 -13.44 -9.71
C GLN A 97 4.89 -14.78 -9.37
N GLN A 98 4.42 -15.56 -10.35
CA GLN A 98 3.79 -16.86 -10.05
C GLN A 98 4.79 -18.01 -9.82
N GLN A 99 6.10 -17.79 -9.98
CA GLN A 99 7.15 -18.82 -9.82
C GLN A 99 8.06 -18.67 -8.59
N GLN A 100 7.90 -17.67 -7.73
CA GLN A 100 8.70 -17.62 -6.48
C GLN A 100 7.96 -18.38 -5.36
N GLN A 101 8.11 -19.71 -5.38
CA GLN A 101 7.97 -20.53 -4.18
C GLN A 101 9.05 -20.10 -3.14
N PRO A 102 8.78 -20.15 -1.83
CA PRO A 102 9.76 -19.83 -0.82
C PRO A 102 10.74 -21.00 -0.64
N GLN A 103 11.83 -21.00 -1.41
CA GLN A 103 12.92 -21.95 -1.19
C GLN A 103 13.94 -21.33 -0.24
N GLN A 104 13.81 -21.67 1.03
CA GLN A 104 14.91 -21.59 2.00
C GLN A 104 16.04 -22.50 1.49
N GLN A 105 17.25 -21.97 1.24
CA GLN A 105 18.55 -22.64 1.48
C GLN A 105 19.76 -21.84 0.95
N ILE A 106 20.62 -21.40 1.89
CA ILE A 106 22.07 -21.67 2.02
C ILE A 106 22.94 -21.59 0.74
N GLY A 107 23.81 -20.57 0.70
CA GLY A 107 25.26 -20.69 0.42
C GLY A 107 25.80 -20.99 -0.99
N THR A 108 26.69 -20.08 -1.44
CA THR A 108 27.91 -20.31 -2.28
C THR A 108 27.88 -19.87 -3.77
N PHE A 109 28.53 -18.73 -4.01
CA PHE A 109 29.46 -18.34 -5.10
C PHE A 109 29.39 -19.03 -6.49
N ASN A 110 28.86 -18.34 -7.52
CA ASN A 110 29.63 -17.64 -8.58
C ASN A 110 28.76 -17.17 -9.77
N SER A 111 29.21 -16.06 -10.37
CA SER A 111 29.07 -15.66 -11.78
C SER A 111 27.79 -15.00 -12.31
N HIS A 112 27.94 -13.69 -12.55
CA HIS A 112 27.38 -12.88 -13.64
C HIS A 112 25.85 -12.86 -13.80
N LYS A 113 25.17 -12.11 -12.93
CA LYS A 113 23.82 -11.60 -13.19
C LYS A 113 23.85 -10.07 -13.15
N LEU A 114 23.44 -9.43 -14.26
CA LEU A 114 23.19 -7.99 -14.28
C LEU A 114 22.27 -7.62 -13.12
N ILE A 115 22.80 -6.79 -12.22
CA ILE A 115 22.10 -6.28 -11.06
C ILE A 115 21.12 -5.22 -11.57
N TYR A 116 19.90 -5.61 -11.93
CA TYR A 116 18.77 -4.69 -11.82
C TYR A 116 18.48 -4.53 -10.34
N SER A 117 19.18 -3.59 -9.72
CA SER A 117 18.86 -3.08 -8.39
C SER A 117 17.44 -2.50 -8.44
N ALA A 118 16.48 -3.23 -7.88
CA ALA A 118 15.18 -2.66 -7.56
C ALA A 118 15.41 -1.41 -6.68
N PRO A 119 14.67 -0.30 -6.88
CA PRO A 119 14.72 0.79 -5.91
C PRO A 119 14.18 0.25 -4.58
N VAL A 120 15.08 0.03 -3.63
CA VAL A 120 14.78 -0.29 -2.25
C VAL A 120 14.14 0.94 -1.61
N SER A 121 12.81 1.02 -1.63
CA SER A 121 12.09 2.09 -0.95
C SER A 121 10.88 1.56 -0.21
N ALA A 122 11.13 0.66 0.74
CA ALA A 122 10.34 0.51 1.96
C ALA A 122 11.18 -0.29 2.97
N PRO A 123 11.52 0.28 4.15
CA PRO A 123 12.13 -0.52 5.20
C PRO A 123 11.11 -1.57 5.69
N PRO A 124 11.50 -2.82 5.93
CA PRO A 124 10.64 -3.77 6.62
C PRO A 124 10.34 -3.23 8.01
N PHE A 125 9.06 -3.26 8.42
CA PHE A 125 8.69 -2.97 9.81
C PHE A 125 9.47 -3.94 10.71
N GLY A 126 10.35 -3.39 11.57
CA GLY A 126 10.92 -4.11 12.70
C GLY A 126 12.36 -4.64 12.60
N THR A 127 13.19 -4.20 11.65
CA THR A 127 14.64 -4.52 11.68
C THR A 127 15.45 -3.25 11.90
N ILE A 128 15.97 -3.10 13.12
CA ILE A 128 17.03 -2.16 13.48
C ILE A 128 18.36 -2.84 13.09
N PRO A 129 19.11 -2.38 12.08
CA PRO A 129 20.51 -2.74 11.98
C PRO A 129 21.31 -1.95 13.04
N VAL A 130 22.03 -2.68 13.88
CA VAL A 130 23.07 -2.14 14.77
C VAL A 130 24.13 -1.44 13.92
N ASN A 131 24.28 -0.12 14.10
CA ASN A 131 25.25 0.72 13.38
C ASN A 131 26.70 0.38 13.80
N PRO A 132 27.63 0.13 12.86
CA PRO A 132 29.05 0.05 13.18
C PRO A 132 29.81 1.28 12.64
N PHE A 133 29.80 2.39 13.38
CA PHE A 133 30.52 3.66 13.14
C PHE A 133 29.83 4.73 12.26
N GLY A 134 29.49 5.87 12.87
CA GLY A 134 28.95 7.03 12.14
C GLY A 134 28.35 8.14 13.02
N ASN A 135 29.19 8.73 13.87
CA ASN A 135 29.07 10.03 14.53
C ASN A 135 28.14 11.07 13.83
N PHE A 136 27.01 11.44 14.44
CA PHE A 136 26.49 12.82 14.52
C PHE A 136 25.62 12.94 15.80
N GLY A 137 26.04 13.82 16.71
CA GLY A 137 25.43 14.02 18.02
C GLY A 137 24.01 14.57 17.94
N GLY A 138 23.10 13.92 18.67
CA GLY A 138 21.82 14.52 19.05
C GLY A 138 22.01 15.59 20.12
N PRO A 139 21.08 16.56 20.24
CA PRO A 139 21.20 17.62 21.24
C PRO A 139 21.07 17.04 22.67
N PRO A 140 21.74 17.61 23.68
CA PRO A 140 21.66 17.10 25.04
C PRO A 140 20.25 17.31 25.63
N PRO A 141 19.74 16.36 26.43
CA PRO A 141 18.48 16.51 27.15
C PRO A 141 18.58 17.55 28.28
N PRO A 142 17.48 18.20 28.68
CA PRO A 142 17.47 19.17 29.77
C PRO A 142 17.74 18.46 31.11
N LEU A 143 18.68 19.01 31.89
CA LEU A 143 19.00 18.52 33.23
C LEU A 143 17.89 18.93 34.20
N TYR A 144 16.99 18.02 34.55
CA TYR A 144 16.18 18.15 35.76
C TYR A 144 16.93 17.45 36.90
N VAL A 145 17.63 18.24 37.70
CA VAL A 145 18.32 17.77 38.90
C VAL A 145 17.28 17.47 39.96
N GLY A 146 17.20 16.20 40.39
CA GLY A 146 16.48 15.82 41.60
C GLY A 146 17.27 16.33 42.80
N GLY A 147 16.69 17.27 43.53
CA GLY A 147 17.21 17.74 44.82
C GLY A 147 16.52 16.99 45.94
N ASP A 148 17.30 16.27 46.73
CA ASP A 148 16.87 15.60 47.95
C ASP A 148 16.93 16.56 49.16
N VAL A 149 16.03 16.24 50.11
CA VAL A 149 16.11 16.48 51.56
C VAL A 149 15.44 17.71 52.19
N ASN A 150 14.74 17.37 53.27
CA ASN A 150 14.25 18.15 54.42
C ASN A 150 12.87 18.83 54.36
N SER A 151 11.92 18.18 55.04
CA SER A 151 10.77 18.80 55.71
C SER A 151 11.23 19.89 56.70
N PRO A 152 10.37 20.88 57.02
CA PRO A 152 9.54 20.70 58.20
C PRO A 152 8.08 21.20 58.07
N VAL A 153 7.24 20.53 58.86
CA VAL A 153 5.91 20.84 59.43
C VAL A 153 5.22 22.17 59.08
N ILE A 154 3.94 22.10 58.65
CA ILE A 154 2.81 22.89 59.18
C ILE A 154 1.46 22.32 58.70
N ALA A 155 0.48 22.38 59.61
CA ALA A 155 -0.74 21.58 59.75
C ALA A 155 -1.92 22.00 58.81
N PRO A 156 -3.04 21.24 58.77
CA PRO A 156 -4.12 21.43 57.81
C PRO A 156 -5.12 22.50 58.28
N GLN A 157 -5.63 23.31 57.35
CA GLN A 157 -6.71 24.26 57.64
C GLN A 157 -8.01 23.82 56.94
N PRO A 158 -9.14 23.67 57.67
CA PRO A 158 -10.44 23.38 57.07
C PRO A 158 -11.20 24.66 56.68
N THR A 159 -12.01 24.54 55.62
CA THR A 159 -13.05 25.49 55.20
C THR A 159 -14.08 25.76 56.29
N PRO A 160 -14.61 26.98 56.36
CA PRO A 160 -16.00 27.20 55.92
C PRO A 160 -16.14 28.21 54.79
#